data_AF-A0A3D4NNP7-F1
#
_entry.id   AF-A0A3D4NNP7-F1
#
_cell.length_a   1.000
_cell.length_b   1.000
_cell.length_c   1.000
_cell.angle_alpha   90.00
_cell.angle_beta   90.00
_cell.angle_gamma   90.00
#
_symmetry.space_group_name_H-M   'P 1'
#
loop_
_entity.id
_entity.type
_entity.pdbx_description
1 polymer ?
#
loop_
_entity_poly.entity_id
_entity_poly.type
_entity_poly.pdbx_seq_one_letter_code
_entity_poly.pdbx_strand_id
1 'polypeptide(L)'
;MREALREIGGRVMMMFSRGVLRDVNDSGPRQQVQVELLKDELRDGLEHMQNYGFTSHPLGGDVAVAFLGGNPEQGIVLVVDDRRYRIPLQAGGGGGVGP
;
A
#
# COMPACT_ATOMS: atom_id res chain seq x y z
N MET A 1 31.46 3.07 11.34
CA MET A 1 31.03 2.58 10.00
C MET A 1 30.03 1.42 10.07
N ARG A 2 30.33 0.30 10.76
CA ARG A 2 29.38 -0.83 10.87
C ARG A 2 28.04 -0.48 11.53
N GLU A 3 28.05 0.39 12.53
CA GLU A 3 26.82 0.87 13.20
C GLU A 3 25.95 1.72 12.28
N ALA A 4 26.54 2.68 11.56
CA ALA A 4 25.83 3.51 10.59
C ALA A 4 25.19 2.66 9.47
N LEU A 5 25.89 1.63 8.97
CA LEU A 5 25.32 0.70 7.99
C LEU A 5 24.16 -0.12 8.57
N ARG A 6 24.23 -0.49 9.85
CA ARG A 6 23.13 -1.19 10.53
C ARG A 6 21.91 -0.29 10.71
N GLU A 7 22.11 0.98 11.05
CA GLU A 7 21.02 1.96 11.15
C GLU A 7 20.33 2.16 9.79
N ILE A 8 21.11 2.39 8.74
CA ILE A 8 20.59 2.54 7.37
C ILE A 8 19.86 1.28 6.93
N GLY A 9 20.44 0.09 7.19
CA GLY A 9 19.79 -1.18 6.89
C GLY A 9 18.44 -1.31 7.58
N GLY A 10 18.34 -0.91 8.85
CA GLY A 10 17.07 -0.86 9.58
C GLY A 10 16.04 0.05 8.91
N ARG A 11 16.43 1.28 8.55
CA ARG A 11 15.56 2.23 7.85
C ARG A 11 15.08 1.70 6.50
N VAL A 12 15.97 1.13 5.70
CA VAL A 12 15.64 0.55 4.39
C VAL A 12 14.62 -0.57 4.54
N MET A 13 14.80 -1.46 5.52
CA MET A 13 13.86 -2.55 5.77
C MET A 13 12.48 -2.08 6.24
N MET A 14 12.38 -0.86 6.80
CA MET A 14 11.13 -0.25 7.21
C MET A 14 10.46 0.58 6.11
N MET A 15 11.09 0.80 4.95
CA MET A 15 10.56 1.70 3.91
C MET A 15 9.26 1.22 3.28
N PHE A 16 8.99 -0.09 3.26
CA PHE A 16 7.79 -0.64 2.68
C PHE A 16 7.18 -1.68 3.61
N SER A 17 5.86 -1.66 3.73
CA SER A 17 5.10 -2.67 4.44
C SER A 17 3.86 -3.05 3.66
N ARG A 18 3.31 -4.20 4.02
CA ARG A 18 2.02 -4.69 3.55
C ARG A 18 1.09 -4.90 4.74
N GLY A 19 -0.20 -4.73 4.51
CA GLY A 19 -1.20 -4.88 5.55
C GLY A 19 -2.59 -5.15 4.98
N VAL A 20 -3.58 -5.05 5.85
CA VAL A 20 -5.00 -5.21 5.53
C VAL A 20 -5.73 -3.92 5.90
N LEU A 21 -6.57 -3.43 4.99
CA LEU A 21 -7.42 -2.27 5.23
C LEU A 21 -8.48 -2.61 6.28
N ARG A 22 -8.61 -1.76 7.30
CA ARG A 22 -9.61 -1.91 8.38
C ARG A 22 -10.70 -0.86 8.33
N ASP A 23 -10.36 0.38 8.02
CA ASP A 23 -11.32 1.48 7.94
C ASP A 23 -10.89 2.58 6.96
N VAL A 24 -11.85 3.39 6.51
CA VAL A 24 -11.65 4.50 5.56
C VAL A 24 -12.39 5.74 6.02
N ASN A 25 -11.66 6.84 6.19
CA ASN A 25 -12.21 8.17 6.36
C ASN A 25 -12.04 8.99 5.08
N ASP A 26 -13.16 9.27 4.42
CA ASP A 26 -13.22 9.96 3.12
C ASP A 26 -13.93 11.33 3.20
N SER A 27 -14.01 11.90 4.40
CA SER A 27 -14.66 13.21 4.63
C SER A 27 -13.76 14.41 4.35
N GLY A 28 -12.45 14.17 4.26
CA GLY A 28 -11.44 15.20 4.08
C GLY A 28 -11.03 15.42 2.62
N PRO A 29 -10.14 16.40 2.36
CA PRO A 29 -9.60 16.65 1.02
C PRO A 29 -8.68 15.53 0.51
N ARG A 30 -8.20 14.67 1.42
CA ARG A 30 -7.46 13.45 1.10
C ARG A 30 -8.05 12.32 1.93
N GLN A 31 -8.23 11.17 1.30
CA GLN A 31 -8.71 9.98 1.98
C GLN A 31 -7.66 9.50 2.97
N GLN A 32 -8.11 9.19 4.19
CA GLN A 32 -7.29 8.59 5.23
C GLN A 32 -7.80 7.18 5.51
N VAL A 33 -6.89 6.27 5.84
CA VAL A 33 -7.21 4.87 6.07
C VAL A 33 -6.56 4.34 7.33
N GLN A 34 -7.25 3.38 7.94
CA GLN A 34 -6.73 2.56 9.00
C GLN A 34 -6.25 1.23 8.41
N VAL A 35 -5.01 0.86 8.70
CA VAL A 35 -4.35 -0.32 8.15
C VAL A 35 -3.75 -1.14 9.28
N GLU A 36 -4.03 -2.44 9.28
CA GLU A 36 -3.33 -3.40 10.12
C GLU A 36 -2.13 -3.96 9.37
N LEU A 37 -0.93 -3.64 9.85
CA LEU A 37 0.34 -4.09 9.29
C LEU A 37 0.78 -5.42 9.93
N LEU A 38 1.88 -5.98 9.43
CA LEU A 38 2.51 -7.17 10.01
C LEU A 38 2.78 -6.98 11.52
N LYS A 39 2.56 -8.04 12.31
CA LYS A 39 2.69 -8.09 13.79
C LYS A 39 1.57 -7.34 14.55
N ASP A 40 0.34 -7.36 14.02
CA ASP A 40 -0.85 -6.77 14.67
C ASP A 40 -0.70 -5.27 14.97
N GLU A 41 0.07 -4.56 14.13
CA GLU A 41 0.30 -3.12 14.27
C GLU A 41 -0.81 -2.35 13.55
N LEU A 42 -1.73 -1.77 14.32
CA LEU A 42 -2.78 -0.93 13.77
C LEU A 42 -2.29 0.51 13.59
N ARG A 43 -2.33 1.00 12.35
CA ARG A 43 -2.01 2.38 11.99
C ARG A 43 -3.27 3.08 11.53
N ASP A 44 -3.53 4.24 12.11
CA ASP A 44 -4.68 5.09 11.77
C ASP A 44 -4.21 6.40 11.12
N GLY A 45 -5.09 7.02 10.34
CA GLY A 45 -4.83 8.31 9.69
C GLY A 45 -3.78 8.26 8.58
N LEU A 46 -3.44 7.08 8.04
CA LEU A 46 -2.53 6.98 6.91
C LEU A 46 -3.20 7.55 5.67
N GLU A 47 -2.48 8.41 4.95
CA GLU A 47 -3.01 8.99 3.73
C GLU A 47 -3.06 7.95 2.60
N HIS A 48 -4.20 7.84 1.93
CA HIS A 48 -4.37 7.04 0.73
C HIS A 48 -4.24 7.92 -0.51
N MET A 49 -3.10 7.79 -1.19
CA MET A 49 -2.84 8.56 -2.39
C MET A 49 -3.62 7.96 -3.57
N GLN A 50 -4.42 8.81 -4.21
CA GLN A 50 -5.27 8.45 -5.34
C GLN A 50 -4.77 9.11 -6.64
N ASN A 51 -4.96 8.43 -7.76
CA ASN A 51 -4.66 8.99 -9.07
C ASN A 51 -5.66 10.10 -9.41
N TYR A 52 -5.21 11.19 -10.02
CA TYR A 52 -6.12 12.26 -10.45
C TYR A 52 -7.20 11.73 -11.41
N GLY A 53 -8.46 12.06 -11.12
CA GLY A 53 -9.62 11.59 -11.90
C GLY A 53 -10.09 10.16 -11.57
N PHE A 54 -9.40 9.45 -10.68
CA PHE A 54 -9.79 8.12 -10.20
C PHE A 54 -9.83 8.13 -8.67
N THR A 55 -10.99 7.86 -8.09
CA THR A 55 -11.14 7.71 -6.64
C THR A 55 -11.91 6.43 -6.34
N SER A 56 -11.67 5.87 -5.16
CA SER A 56 -12.39 4.71 -4.66
C SER A 56 -12.61 4.85 -3.16
N HIS A 57 -13.72 4.28 -2.66
CA HIS A 57 -13.98 4.13 -1.24
C HIS A 57 -13.90 2.64 -0.89
N PRO A 58 -12.70 2.09 -0.63
CA PRO A 58 -12.52 0.65 -0.49
C PRO A 58 -13.20 0.13 0.78
N LEU A 59 -13.83 -1.05 0.68
CA LEU A 59 -14.53 -1.70 1.79
C LEU A 59 -13.66 -2.73 2.53
N GLY A 60 -12.37 -2.77 2.21
CA GLY A 60 -11.41 -3.78 2.65
C GLY A 60 -10.40 -4.08 1.54
N GLY A 61 -9.42 -4.94 1.82
CA GLY A 61 -8.42 -5.36 0.84
C GLY A 61 -7.00 -5.43 1.42
N ASP A 62 -6.07 -5.86 0.56
CA ASP A 62 -4.64 -5.82 0.83
C ASP A 62 -4.11 -4.40 0.59
N VAL A 63 -3.17 -3.96 1.42
CA VAL A 63 -2.61 -2.61 1.37
C VAL A 63 -1.10 -2.67 1.20
N ALA A 64 -0.55 -1.81 0.35
CA ALA A 64 0.88 -1.51 0.29
C ALA A 64 1.16 -0.09 0.80
N VAL A 65 2.06 0.03 1.77
CA VAL A 65 2.41 1.29 2.44
C VAL A 65 3.88 1.59 2.21
N ALA A 66 4.20 2.83 1.88
CA ALA A 66 5.57 3.34 1.88
C ALA A 66 5.78 4.26 3.09
N PHE A 67 6.90 4.07 3.79
CA PHE A 67 7.35 4.90 4.91
C PHE A 67 8.55 5.71 4.49
N LEU A 68 8.37 7.02 4.34
CA LEU A 68 9.41 7.91 3.81
C LEU A 68 10.65 7.90 4.73
N GLY A 69 11.82 7.63 4.16
CA GLY A 69 13.08 7.49 4.92
C GLY A 69 13.09 6.37 5.96
N GLY A 70 12.15 5.42 5.87
CA GLY A 70 11.94 4.38 6.88
C GLY A 70 11.33 4.92 8.17
N ASN A 71 10.62 6.06 8.15
CA ASN A 71 9.92 6.61 9.30
C ASN A 71 8.46 6.13 9.34
N PRO A 72 8.05 5.31 10.33
CA PRO A 72 6.68 4.81 10.48
C PRO A 72 5.62 5.90 10.67
N GLU A 73 6.01 7.12 11.07
CA GLU A 73 5.11 8.27 11.20
C GLU A 73 4.84 8.98 9.87
N GLN A 74 5.65 8.72 8.84
CA GLN A 74 5.50 9.29 7.50
C GLN A 74 5.09 8.22 6.49
N GLY A 75 4.00 7.52 6.81
CA GLY A 75 3.41 6.48 5.98
C GLY A 75 2.44 7.03 4.94
N ILE A 76 2.51 6.51 3.72
CA ILE A 76 1.57 6.79 2.63
C ILE A 76 1.12 5.46 2.03
N VAL A 77 -0.19 5.25 1.94
CA VAL A 77 -0.77 4.12 1.24
C VAL A 77 -0.71 4.37 -0.26
N LEU A 78 0.00 3.48 -0.96
CA LEU A 78 0.23 3.56 -2.40
C LEU A 78 -0.82 2.78 -3.20
N VAL A 79 -1.29 1.67 -2.64
CA VAL A 79 -2.23 0.76 -3.30
C VAL A 79 -3.13 0.15 -2.24
N VAL A 80 -4.43 0.09 -2.55
CA VAL A 80 -5.41 -0.80 -1.93
C VAL A 80 -5.94 -1.72 -3.02
N ASP A 81 -5.71 -3.02 -2.87
CA ASP A 81 -6.20 -4.05 -3.79
C ASP A 81 -7.28 -4.90 -3.13
N ASP A 82 -8.39 -5.09 -3.83
CA ASP A 82 -9.44 -5.99 -3.39
C ASP A 82 -9.69 -7.06 -4.45
N ARG A 83 -9.25 -8.28 -4.14
CA ARG A 83 -9.37 -9.44 -5.03
C ARG A 83 -10.81 -9.75 -5.42
N ARG A 84 -11.81 -9.30 -4.65
CA ARG A 84 -13.24 -9.45 -4.96
C ARG A 84 -13.66 -8.65 -6.19
N TYR A 85 -12.97 -7.54 -6.48
CA TYR A 85 -13.28 -6.62 -7.57
C TYR A 85 -12.22 -6.66 -8.68
N ARG A 86 -11.26 -7.58 -8.60
CA ARG A 86 -10.24 -7.76 -9.63
C ARG A 86 -10.89 -8.24 -10.93
N ILE A 87 -10.78 -7.43 -11.98
CA ILE A 87 -11.15 -7.81 -13.33
C ILE A 87 -10.00 -8.65 -13.91
N PRO A 88 -10.20 -9.95 -14.21
CA PRO A 88 -9.17 -10.74 -14.86
C PRO A 88 -8.97 -10.22 -16.29
N LEU A 89 -7.72 -10.00 -16.66
CA LEU A 89 -7.35 -9.62 -18.01
C LEU A 89 -6.79 -10.85 -18.74
N GLN A 90 -7.14 -10.98 -20.02
CA GLN A 90 -6.52 -11.97 -20.88
C GLN A 90 -5.07 -11.57 -21.12
N ALA A 91 -4.13 -12.51 -21.04
CA ALA A 91 -2.76 -12.25 -21.44
C ALA A 91 -2.77 -11.77 -22.90
N GLY A 92 -2.06 -10.69 -23.20
CA GLY A 92 -1.97 -10.15 -24.56
C GLY A 92 -1.42 -11.22 -25.50
N GLY A 93 -2.28 -11.80 -26.33
CA GLY A 93 -1.90 -12.83 -27.29
C GLY A 93 -1.06 -12.23 -28.40
N GLY A 94 0.26 -12.39 -28.32
CA GLY A 94 1.09 -12.46 -29.52
C GLY A 94 0.69 -13.72 -30.26
N GLY A 95 0.19 -13.58 -31.49
CA GLY A 95 -0.13 -14.71 -32.36
C GLY A 95 1.09 -15.60 -32.55
N GLY A 96 1.19 -16.65 -31.74
CA GLY A 96 2.11 -17.76 -31.91
C GLY A 96 1.31 -18.94 -32.43
N VAL A 97 1.54 -19.26 -33.69
CA VAL A 97 1.10 -20.51 -34.33
C VAL A 97 1.59 -21.65 -33.45
N GLY A 98 0.66 -22.42 -32.87
CA GLY A 98 0.97 -23.67 -32.19
C GLY A 98 1.44 -24.75 -33.19
N PRO A 99 2.13 -25.80 -32.69
CA PRO A 99 2.74 -26.84 -33.54
C PRO A 99 1.74 -27.60 -34.40
#